data_AF-A0AAQ1STD6-F1
#
_entry.id   AF-A0AAQ1STD6-F1
#
_cell.length_a   1.000
_cell.length_b   1.000
_cell.length_c   1.000
_cell.angle_alpha   90.00
_cell.angle_beta   90.00
_cell.angle_gamma   90.00
#
_symmetry.space_group_name_H-M   'P 1'
#
loop_
_entity.id
_entity.type
_entity.pdbx_description
1 polymer ?
#
loop_
_entity_poly.entity_id
_entity_poly.type
_entity_poly.pdbx_seq_one_letter_code
_entity_poly.pdbx_strand_id
1 'polypeptide(L)'
;MKSVQAHLLGNRYLHVSALLLVAVATLAAAVDYPASLAPLLLNGFLAGLLVRSLLSNRTSFFSFFLLAFLILGCWAKLVLHFILGTQFIEPIGAFDNSSKAWDSAMLALNIAFATLLACQAVASRLQPPPVIPIERPRGLLKPSMWLAILLTALLLAANFKFAILKVGTEPALKLHSYVYVLVSFMIAWGNLILLATLGYWLVQARQMKLETLFYILILEGAVTAVSMGSRAQMILHVAAPFAVYLVHGRDLVTALRFVQWVRILLVTAVLFVASLLLVSADRLQSFAQARPVVASMAIGEQAVSDVKLAPARPSTSLLIAPADSAQAVAGALAPALPQLRLIANPVSAAPVYAKPVPVTVAPLEETAEVKRARWKGMLMELSKLVVDRWVGLEGILAVVSHENTGWPLFLRSLAERPEAGTQAIYQRMSNAQYQAFENFTFMTIPGPLAILLYSGNLAVLAAGLTLLFAAGILAERLASQLVGNVFTRATIGVALAYLVVQTNFPRVQMFFLIELLGFIAGLYLARIIVSAPRTGPVSLTPAL
;
A
#
# COMPACT_ATOMS: atom_id res chain seq x y z
N MET A 1 20.59 26.61 25.61
CA MET A 1 20.63 26.35 24.14
C MET A 1 20.46 24.86 23.90
N LYS A 2 19.28 24.41 23.46
CA LYS A 2 18.99 23.00 23.18
C LYS A 2 19.80 22.58 21.96
N SER A 3 20.76 21.68 22.14
CA SER A 3 21.48 21.04 21.05
C SER A 3 20.46 20.54 20.04
N VAL A 4 20.54 21.00 18.79
CA VAL A 4 19.74 20.48 17.69
C VAL A 4 20.11 19.00 17.54
N GLN A 5 19.34 18.12 18.19
CA GLN A 5 19.48 16.67 18.07
C GLN A 5 19.20 16.32 16.60
N ALA A 6 20.25 16.00 15.85
CA ALA A 6 20.10 15.67 14.44
C ALA A 6 19.56 14.23 14.29
N HIS A 7 18.23 14.12 14.16
CA HIS A 7 17.58 12.96 13.53
C HIS A 7 18.16 12.70 12.12
N LEU A 8 18.18 11.44 11.67
CA LEU A 8 18.78 11.03 10.39
C LEU A 8 18.11 11.73 9.19
N LEU A 9 16.78 11.89 9.26
CA LEU A 9 16.01 12.58 8.24
C LEU A 9 16.30 14.09 8.18
N GLY A 10 16.92 14.68 9.20
CA GLY A 10 17.29 16.10 9.25
C GLY A 10 18.55 16.47 8.49
N ASN A 11 19.20 15.52 7.83
CA ASN A 11 20.44 15.78 7.10
C ASN A 11 20.15 16.71 5.91
N ARG A 12 20.80 17.89 5.89
CA ARG A 12 20.65 18.88 4.81
C ARG A 12 20.98 18.30 3.43
N TYR A 13 22.00 17.44 3.35
CA TYR A 13 22.37 16.80 2.09
C TYR A 13 21.28 15.85 1.58
N LEU A 14 20.61 15.13 2.48
CA LEU A 14 19.48 14.28 2.14
C LEU A 14 18.32 15.11 1.58
N HIS A 15 18.00 16.24 2.22
CA HIS A 15 16.93 17.14 1.75
C HIS A 15 17.24 17.70 0.37
N VAL A 16 18.45 18.22 0.15
CA VAL A 16 18.87 18.78 -1.14
C VAL A 16 18.86 17.70 -2.22
N SER A 17 19.39 16.51 -1.93
CA SER A 17 19.43 15.40 -2.89
C SER A 17 18.02 14.93 -3.27
N ALA A 18 17.11 14.82 -2.30
CA ALA A 18 15.73 14.43 -2.55
C ALA A 18 14.97 15.48 -3.37
N LEU A 19 15.15 16.77 -3.07
CA LEU A 19 14.54 17.87 -3.84
C LEU A 19 15.10 17.93 -5.26
N LEU A 20 16.41 17.75 -5.43
CA LEU A 20 17.04 17.70 -6.75
C LEU A 20 16.51 16.51 -7.55
N LEU A 21 16.37 15.34 -6.93
CA LEU A 21 15.78 14.16 -7.57
C LEU A 21 14.36 14.44 -8.07
N VAL A 22 13.51 15.06 -7.25
CA VAL A 22 12.15 15.43 -7.65
C VAL A 22 12.14 16.40 -8.82
N ALA A 23 12.98 17.44 -8.76
CA ALA A 23 13.09 18.45 -9.82
C ALA A 23 13.57 17.84 -11.14
N VAL A 24 14.68 17.08 -11.11
CA VAL A 24 15.26 16.43 -12.29
C VAL A 24 14.28 15.44 -12.90
N ALA A 25 13.62 14.61 -12.08
CA ALA A 25 12.69 13.62 -12.59
C ALA A 25 11.43 14.29 -13.20
N THR A 26 10.93 15.38 -12.60
CA THR A 26 9.81 16.15 -13.19
C THR A 26 10.21 16.78 -14.52
N LEU A 27 11.41 17.36 -14.62
CA LEU A 27 11.92 17.94 -15.87
C LEU A 27 12.14 16.86 -16.95
N ALA A 28 12.58 15.67 -16.55
CA ALA A 28 12.70 14.54 -17.48
C ALA A 28 11.34 14.08 -17.99
N ALA A 29 10.32 13.97 -17.12
CA ALA A 29 8.95 13.66 -17.54
C ALA A 29 8.33 14.73 -18.45
N ALA A 30 8.72 16.00 -18.28
CA ALA A 30 8.22 17.10 -19.10
C ALA A 30 8.59 17.00 -20.59
N VAL A 31 9.61 16.22 -20.94
CA VAL A 31 10.04 16.00 -22.34
C VAL A 31 8.97 15.28 -23.14
N ASP A 32 8.34 14.25 -22.54
CA ASP A 32 7.36 13.37 -23.19
C ASP A 32 5.92 13.68 -22.74
N TYR A 33 5.71 14.77 -22.00
CA TYR A 33 4.40 15.13 -21.47
C TYR A 33 3.52 15.79 -22.56
N PRO A 34 2.32 15.26 -22.85
CA PRO A 34 1.53 15.67 -24.02
C PRO A 34 0.67 16.93 -23.79
N ALA A 35 0.63 17.47 -22.57
CA ALA A 35 -0.27 18.57 -22.21
C ALA A 35 0.49 19.82 -21.74
N SER A 36 -0.22 20.77 -21.11
CA SER A 36 0.41 22.00 -20.65
C SER A 36 1.48 21.72 -19.59
N LEU A 37 2.70 22.21 -19.81
CA LEU A 37 3.81 22.00 -18.88
C LEU A 37 3.58 22.65 -17.51
N ALA A 38 2.77 23.73 -17.44
CA ALA A 38 2.57 24.48 -16.20
C ALA A 38 1.95 23.63 -15.07
N PRO A 39 0.83 22.90 -15.27
CA PRO A 39 0.31 21.95 -14.29
C PRO A 39 1.32 20.87 -13.83
N LEU A 40 2.15 20.35 -14.74
CA LEU A 40 3.18 19.35 -14.41
C LEU A 40 4.30 19.94 -13.55
N LEU A 41 4.82 21.11 -13.91
CA LEU A 41 5.87 21.78 -13.15
C LEU A 41 5.38 22.21 -11.76
N LEU A 42 4.14 22.70 -11.67
CA LEU A 42 3.49 22.97 -10.38
C LEU A 42 3.39 21.70 -9.54
N ASN A 43 3.05 20.57 -10.15
CA ASN A 43 3.00 19.30 -9.44
C ASN A 43 4.35 18.87 -8.90
N GLY A 44 5.40 18.92 -9.71
CA GLY A 44 6.76 18.63 -9.25
C GLY A 44 7.22 19.54 -8.12
N PHE A 45 6.87 20.84 -8.17
CA PHE A 45 7.14 21.78 -7.09
C PHE A 45 6.40 21.38 -5.79
N LEU A 46 5.09 21.11 -5.86
CA LEU A 46 4.30 20.68 -4.70
C LEU A 46 4.79 19.33 -4.15
N ALA A 47 5.13 18.38 -5.02
CA ALA A 47 5.73 17.10 -4.65
C ALA A 47 7.07 17.31 -3.91
N GLY A 48 7.90 18.24 -4.38
CA GLY A 48 9.15 18.61 -3.72
C GLY A 48 8.90 19.17 -2.31
N LEU A 49 7.92 20.06 -2.16
CA LEU A 49 7.52 20.56 -0.84
C LEU A 49 6.99 19.43 0.07
N LEU A 50 6.23 18.48 -0.47
CA LEU A 50 5.74 17.32 0.28
C LEU A 50 6.89 16.41 0.72
N VAL A 51 7.85 16.12 -0.15
CA VAL A 51 9.07 15.37 0.18
C VAL A 51 9.87 16.09 1.26
N ARG A 52 10.06 17.40 1.15
CA ARG A 52 10.71 18.18 2.21
C ARG A 52 9.94 18.07 3.53
N SER A 53 8.61 18.14 3.47
CA SER A 53 7.76 18.04 4.65
C SER A 53 7.82 16.63 5.28
N LEU A 54 7.88 15.58 4.47
CA LEU A 54 8.09 14.19 4.88
C LEU A 54 9.42 14.04 5.63
N LEU A 55 10.52 14.53 5.05
CA LEU A 55 11.86 14.46 5.64
C LEU A 55 12.02 15.36 6.88
N SER A 56 11.18 16.40 6.99
CA SER A 56 11.14 17.28 8.17
C SER A 56 10.12 16.81 9.21
N ASN A 57 9.35 15.76 8.94
CA ASN A 57 8.25 15.35 9.80
C ASN A 57 8.79 14.77 11.10
N ARG A 58 8.37 15.38 12.21
CA ARG A 58 8.69 14.92 13.57
C ARG A 58 7.45 14.68 14.41
N THR A 59 6.28 15.01 13.88
CA THR A 59 5.07 15.18 14.69
C THR A 59 4.03 14.10 14.43
N SER A 60 4.07 13.36 13.32
CA SER A 60 3.12 12.27 13.07
C SER A 60 3.65 11.16 12.15
N PHE A 61 3.47 9.91 12.56
CA PHE A 61 3.77 8.74 11.71
C PHE A 61 2.71 8.52 10.64
N PHE A 62 1.43 8.74 10.95
CA PHE A 62 0.32 8.73 10.00
C PHE A 62 0.58 9.67 8.84
N SER A 63 0.89 10.94 9.11
CA SER A 63 1.22 11.89 8.04
C SER A 63 2.47 11.45 7.27
N PHE A 64 3.50 10.94 7.96
CA PHE A 64 4.70 10.43 7.30
C PHE A 64 4.36 9.35 6.26
N PHE A 65 3.60 8.33 6.66
CA PHE A 65 3.24 7.23 5.75
C PHE A 65 2.23 7.66 4.69
N LEU A 66 1.23 8.48 5.03
CA LEU A 66 0.21 8.94 4.08
C LEU A 66 0.87 9.74 2.94
N LEU A 67 1.74 10.68 3.28
CA LEU A 67 2.46 11.48 2.29
C LEU A 67 3.39 10.60 1.45
N ALA A 68 4.13 9.67 2.07
CA ALA A 68 4.99 8.75 1.33
C ALA A 68 4.20 7.91 0.31
N PHE A 69 3.07 7.33 0.72
CA PHE A 69 2.24 6.51 -0.16
C PHE A 69 1.63 7.31 -1.32
N LEU A 70 1.16 8.54 -1.07
CA LEU A 70 0.60 9.39 -2.14
C LEU A 70 1.67 9.98 -3.07
N ILE A 71 2.87 10.28 -2.57
CA ILE A 71 4.00 10.67 -3.43
C ILE A 71 4.36 9.52 -4.37
N LEU A 72 4.42 8.29 -3.85
CA LEU A 72 4.72 7.11 -4.66
C LEU A 72 3.60 6.77 -5.64
N GLY A 73 2.35 6.71 -5.15
CA GLY A 73 1.18 6.32 -5.95
C GLY A 73 0.71 7.37 -6.95
N CYS A 74 1.07 8.64 -6.77
CA CYS A 74 0.70 9.70 -7.69
C CYS A 74 1.91 10.27 -8.45
N TRP A 75 2.81 10.97 -7.76
CA TRP A 75 3.89 11.71 -8.43
C TRP A 75 4.97 10.79 -9.03
N ALA A 76 5.48 9.82 -8.27
CA ALA A 76 6.52 8.93 -8.77
C ALA A 76 6.00 8.11 -9.95
N LYS A 77 4.77 7.61 -9.84
CA LYS A 77 4.08 6.87 -10.90
C LYS A 77 3.89 7.73 -12.16
N LEU A 78 3.42 8.98 -12.02
CA LEU A 78 3.30 9.94 -13.13
C LEU A 78 4.63 10.14 -13.86
N VAL A 79 5.69 10.43 -13.10
CA VAL A 79 6.99 10.74 -13.66
C VAL A 79 7.63 9.52 -14.34
N LEU A 80 7.50 8.34 -13.75
CA LEU A 80 8.01 7.10 -14.34
C LEU A 80 7.23 6.68 -15.59
N HIS A 81 5.92 6.91 -15.63
CA HIS A 81 5.11 6.70 -16.83
C HIS A 81 5.70 7.43 -18.04
N PHE A 82 6.01 8.72 -17.89
CA PHE A 82 6.58 9.51 -18.99
C PHE A 82 8.05 9.20 -19.26
N ILE A 83 8.89 9.04 -18.23
CA ILE A 83 10.32 8.74 -18.43
C ILE A 83 10.55 7.36 -19.06
N LEU A 84 9.79 6.35 -18.62
CA LEU A 84 10.01 4.96 -19.03
C LEU A 84 9.08 4.52 -20.16
N GLY A 85 7.98 5.23 -20.41
CA GLY A 85 6.93 4.84 -21.34
C GLY A 85 6.14 3.63 -20.84
N THR A 86 6.03 3.44 -19.52
CA THR A 86 5.35 2.28 -18.92
C THR A 86 3.85 2.51 -18.86
N GLN A 87 3.06 1.58 -19.39
CA GLN A 87 1.61 1.61 -19.19
C GLN A 87 1.26 1.38 -17.71
N PHE A 88 0.18 2.00 -17.27
CA PHE A 88 -0.37 1.74 -15.94
C PHE A 88 -0.84 0.29 -15.83
N ILE A 89 -0.52 -0.36 -14.71
CA ILE A 89 -0.95 -1.74 -14.44
C ILE A 89 -2.45 -1.76 -14.19
N GLU A 90 -2.95 -0.79 -13.44
CA GLU A 90 -4.38 -0.67 -13.16
C GLU A 90 -5.08 0.06 -14.31
N PRO A 91 -6.29 -0.39 -14.69
CA PRO A 91 -7.02 0.20 -15.80
C PRO A 91 -7.48 1.62 -15.48
N ILE A 92 -7.40 2.51 -16.49
CA ILE A 92 -7.63 3.95 -16.37
C ILE A 92 -8.96 4.41 -16.98
N GLY A 93 -9.90 3.49 -17.21
CA GLY A 93 -11.23 3.81 -17.72
C GLY A 93 -11.21 4.37 -19.15
N ALA A 94 -11.98 5.44 -19.35
CA ALA A 94 -12.13 6.12 -20.65
C ALA A 94 -11.03 7.18 -20.90
N PHE A 95 -9.93 7.16 -20.13
CA PHE A 95 -8.87 8.15 -20.26
C PHE A 95 -8.16 8.01 -21.61
N ASP A 96 -8.25 9.05 -22.43
CA ASP A 96 -7.87 9.03 -23.86
C ASP A 96 -6.45 9.57 -24.13
N ASN A 97 -5.69 9.89 -23.08
CA ASN A 97 -4.40 10.57 -23.15
C ASN A 97 -4.42 11.94 -23.86
N SER A 98 -5.59 12.55 -24.05
CA SER A 98 -5.67 13.90 -24.61
C SER A 98 -5.04 14.94 -23.68
N SER A 99 -4.55 16.04 -24.25
CA SER A 99 -3.98 17.16 -23.46
C SER A 99 -4.97 17.65 -22.40
N LYS A 100 -6.25 17.75 -22.74
CA LYS A 100 -7.31 18.23 -21.83
C LYS A 100 -7.54 17.27 -20.66
N ALA A 101 -7.53 15.95 -20.91
CA ALA A 101 -7.70 14.95 -19.87
C ALA A 101 -6.52 14.98 -18.88
N TRP A 102 -5.30 15.11 -19.38
CA TRP A 102 -4.09 15.28 -18.56
C TRP A 102 -4.12 16.57 -17.74
N ASP A 103 -4.47 17.72 -18.33
CA ASP A 103 -4.58 18.98 -17.59
C ASP A 103 -5.63 18.90 -16.46
N SER A 104 -6.74 18.20 -16.69
CA SER A 104 -7.79 17.97 -15.69
C SER A 104 -7.31 17.07 -14.56
N ALA A 105 -6.60 15.97 -14.87
CA ALA A 105 -5.99 15.09 -13.88
C ALA A 105 -4.96 15.82 -13.03
N MET A 106 -4.10 16.62 -13.66
CA MET A 106 -3.06 17.39 -12.98
C MET A 106 -3.64 18.48 -12.09
N LEU A 107 -4.74 19.13 -12.48
CA LEU A 107 -5.44 20.08 -11.63
C LEU A 107 -5.93 19.42 -10.34
N ALA A 108 -6.59 18.25 -10.45
CA ALA A 108 -7.06 17.50 -9.29
C ALA A 108 -5.89 17.07 -8.38
N LEU A 109 -4.81 16.57 -8.97
CA LEU A 109 -3.63 16.15 -8.22
C LEU A 109 -2.93 17.32 -7.51
N ASN A 110 -2.83 18.48 -8.17
CA ASN A 110 -2.26 19.70 -7.58
C ASN A 110 -3.08 20.20 -6.39
N ILE A 111 -4.41 20.15 -6.48
CA ILE A 111 -5.30 20.50 -5.36
C ILE A 111 -5.12 19.52 -4.21
N ALA A 112 -5.02 18.22 -4.48
CA ALA A 112 -4.75 17.22 -3.46
C ALA A 112 -3.42 17.48 -2.74
N PHE A 113 -2.34 17.73 -3.49
CA PHE A 113 -1.02 17.97 -2.91
C PHE A 113 -0.95 19.29 -2.13
N ALA A 114 -1.55 20.37 -2.65
CA ALA A 114 -1.65 21.64 -1.94
C ALA A 114 -2.45 21.51 -0.64
N THR A 115 -3.56 20.74 -0.66
CA THR A 115 -4.37 20.46 0.54
C THR A 115 -3.55 19.69 1.58
N LEU A 116 -2.85 18.63 1.18
CA LEU A 116 -2.01 17.84 2.08
C LEU A 116 -0.86 18.65 2.68
N LEU A 117 -0.25 19.55 1.89
CA LEU A 117 0.74 20.51 2.38
C LEU A 117 0.16 21.43 3.44
N ALA A 118 -1.03 21.99 3.22
CA ALA A 118 -1.71 22.85 4.19
C ALA A 118 -2.03 22.08 5.47
N CYS A 119 -2.60 20.88 5.37
CA CYS A 119 -2.88 20.00 6.51
C CYS A 119 -1.61 19.68 7.29
N GLN A 120 -0.52 19.35 6.60
CA GLN A 120 0.74 19.03 7.23
C GLN A 120 1.42 20.25 7.86
N ALA A 121 1.30 21.43 7.26
CA ALA A 121 1.77 22.68 7.85
C ALA A 121 1.03 22.96 9.18
N VAL A 122 -0.27 22.74 9.24
CA VAL A 122 -1.06 22.84 10.48
C VAL A 122 -0.65 21.77 11.49
N ALA A 123 -0.58 20.51 11.08
CA ALA A 123 -0.22 19.39 11.96
C ALA A 123 1.21 19.48 12.50
N SER A 124 2.15 20.08 11.76
CA SER A 124 3.53 20.30 12.21
C SER A 124 3.63 21.29 13.38
N ARG A 125 2.63 22.16 13.56
CA ARG A 125 2.54 23.09 14.70
C ARG A 125 2.01 22.41 15.96
N LEU A 126 1.44 21.21 15.84
CA LEU A 126 0.98 20.44 16.98
C LEU A 126 2.18 19.81 17.68
N GLN A 127 2.31 20.06 18.98
CA GLN A 127 3.34 19.40 19.77
C GLN A 127 3.06 17.89 19.83
N PRO A 128 4.10 17.04 19.64
CA PRO A 128 3.95 15.62 19.86
C PRO A 128 3.62 15.39 21.33
N PRO A 129 2.57 14.61 21.64
CA PRO A 129 2.26 14.26 23.02
C PRO A 129 3.45 13.52 23.67
N PRO A 130 3.67 13.71 24.98
CA PRO A 130 4.80 13.11 25.68
C PRO A 130 4.69 11.58 25.71
N VAL A 131 5.85 10.91 25.59
CA VAL A 131 5.96 9.47 25.86
C VAL A 131 5.72 9.24 27.34
N ILE A 132 4.91 8.24 27.71
CA ILE A 132 4.63 7.95 29.11
C ILE A 132 5.35 6.66 29.51
N PRO A 133 6.42 6.74 30.31
CA PRO A 133 7.24 5.59 30.63
C PRO A 133 6.52 4.63 31.59
N ILE A 134 6.78 3.33 31.46
CA ILE A 134 6.46 2.33 32.48
C ILE A 134 7.69 2.15 33.38
N GLU A 135 7.70 2.84 34.53
CA GLU A 135 8.82 2.79 35.49
C GLU A 135 8.84 1.50 36.32
N ARG A 136 7.66 0.97 36.65
CA ARG A 136 7.49 -0.23 37.49
C ARG A 136 6.45 -1.17 36.87
N PRO A 137 6.85 -2.03 35.93
CA PRO A 137 5.94 -3.03 35.39
C PRO A 137 5.58 -4.04 36.49
N ARG A 138 4.30 -4.41 36.56
CA ARG A 138 3.88 -5.59 37.33
C ARG A 138 4.43 -6.85 36.67
N GLY A 139 4.58 -7.92 37.45
CA GLY A 139 5.05 -9.23 36.97
C GLY A 139 4.21 -9.84 35.85
N LEU A 140 3.03 -9.28 35.54
CA LEU A 140 2.14 -9.69 34.46
C LEU A 140 2.63 -9.32 33.06
N LEU A 141 3.49 -8.29 32.90
CA LEU A 141 3.85 -7.79 31.57
C LEU A 141 4.54 -8.84 30.68
N LYS A 142 5.48 -9.60 31.24
CA LYS A 142 6.21 -10.65 30.50
C LYS A 142 5.30 -11.85 30.14
N PRO A 143 4.50 -12.41 31.06
CA PRO A 143 3.46 -13.39 30.72
C PRO A 143 2.51 -12.90 29.63
N SER A 144 2.03 -11.65 29.70
CA SER A 144 1.14 -11.07 28.68
C SER A 144 1.78 -11.01 27.30
N MET A 145 3.08 -10.70 27.21
CA MET A 145 3.80 -10.72 25.93
C MET A 145 3.87 -12.13 25.34
N TRP A 146 4.19 -13.15 26.14
CA TRP A 146 4.23 -14.53 25.66
C TRP A 146 2.87 -15.05 25.24
N LEU A 147 1.83 -14.73 26.02
CA LEU A 147 0.46 -15.05 25.65
C LEU A 147 0.07 -14.36 24.34
N ALA A 148 0.42 -13.08 24.14
CA ALA A 148 0.16 -12.37 22.90
C ALA A 148 0.88 -12.97 21.69
N ILE A 149 2.13 -13.43 21.85
CA ILE A 149 2.88 -14.14 20.79
C ILE A 149 2.17 -15.45 20.45
N LEU A 150 1.79 -16.25 21.46
CA LEU A 150 1.10 -17.52 21.25
C LEU A 150 -0.25 -17.32 20.55
N LEU A 151 -1.07 -16.38 21.02
CA LEU A 151 -2.37 -16.09 20.42
C LEU A 151 -2.23 -15.54 19.00
N THR A 152 -1.24 -14.67 18.73
CA THR A 152 -0.93 -14.20 17.37
C THR A 152 -0.57 -15.38 16.47
N ALA A 153 0.32 -16.28 16.91
CA ALA A 153 0.73 -17.44 16.12
C ALA A 153 -0.45 -18.38 15.81
N LEU A 154 -1.29 -18.68 16.80
CA LEU A 154 -2.50 -19.49 16.63
C LEU A 154 -3.48 -18.83 15.67
N LEU A 155 -3.70 -17.52 15.79
CA LEU A 155 -4.63 -16.79 14.92
C LEU A 155 -4.13 -16.75 13.48
N LEU A 156 -2.84 -16.50 13.25
CA LEU A 156 -2.26 -16.47 11.91
C LEU A 156 -2.21 -17.86 11.28
N ALA A 157 -2.00 -18.93 12.06
CA ALA A 157 -2.11 -20.30 11.60
C ALA A 157 -3.56 -20.66 11.22
N ALA A 158 -4.54 -20.26 12.05
CA ALA A 158 -5.95 -20.41 11.74
C ALA A 158 -6.32 -19.63 10.48
N ASN A 159 -5.85 -18.39 10.33
CA ASN A 159 -6.09 -17.58 9.14
C ASN A 159 -5.49 -18.23 7.88
N PHE A 160 -4.27 -18.75 7.95
CA PHE A 160 -3.64 -19.44 6.82
C PHE A 160 -4.45 -20.68 6.38
N LYS A 161 -4.96 -21.45 7.35
CA LYS A 161 -5.76 -22.66 7.08
C LYS A 161 -7.17 -22.35 6.58
N PHE A 162 -7.84 -21.36 7.15
CA PHE A 162 -9.26 -21.07 6.91
C PHE A 162 -9.49 -19.87 6.00
N ALA A 163 -8.43 -19.25 5.48
CA ALA A 163 -8.46 -18.09 4.61
C ALA A 163 -9.36 -16.96 5.12
N ILE A 164 -9.40 -16.72 6.44
CA ILE A 164 -10.36 -15.76 7.06
C ILE A 164 -10.19 -14.37 6.41
N LEU A 165 -8.96 -13.88 6.36
CA LEU A 165 -8.55 -12.68 5.66
C LEU A 165 -7.34 -13.03 4.78
N LYS A 166 -7.61 -13.55 3.58
CA LYS A 166 -6.60 -13.85 2.57
C LYS A 166 -6.88 -13.07 1.29
N VAL A 167 -5.88 -12.33 0.81
CA VAL A 167 -6.05 -11.37 -0.27
C VAL A 167 -6.30 -12.07 -1.60
N GLY A 168 -7.44 -11.75 -2.21
CA GLY A 168 -7.84 -12.27 -3.51
C GLY A 168 -8.57 -13.61 -3.47
N THR A 169 -8.79 -14.20 -2.29
CA THR A 169 -9.54 -15.45 -2.13
C THR A 169 -10.78 -15.23 -1.27
N GLU A 170 -11.86 -15.93 -1.56
CA GLU A 170 -13.03 -15.94 -0.67
C GLU A 170 -12.71 -16.64 0.66
N PRO A 171 -13.29 -16.18 1.79
CA PRO A 171 -13.08 -16.83 3.07
C PRO A 171 -13.61 -18.27 3.08
N ALA A 172 -12.74 -19.24 3.39
CA ALA A 172 -13.15 -20.63 3.50
C ALA A 172 -14.02 -20.86 4.75
N LEU A 173 -13.75 -20.12 5.83
CA LEU A 173 -14.62 -20.06 7.01
C LEU A 173 -15.44 -18.77 7.01
N LYS A 174 -16.75 -18.91 6.75
CA LYS A 174 -17.72 -17.80 6.82
C LYS A 174 -18.09 -17.52 8.29
N LEU A 175 -17.36 -16.62 8.90
CA LEU A 175 -17.67 -16.12 10.25
C LEU A 175 -18.87 -15.17 10.22
N HIS A 176 -19.57 -15.07 11.35
CA HIS A 176 -20.58 -14.02 11.53
C HIS A 176 -19.92 -12.65 11.37
N SER A 177 -20.60 -11.69 10.73
CA SER A 177 -20.05 -10.38 10.35
C SER A 177 -19.30 -9.66 11.48
N TYR A 178 -19.89 -9.57 12.67
CA TYR A 178 -19.24 -8.95 13.84
C TYR A 178 -17.94 -9.64 14.26
N VAL A 179 -17.90 -10.98 14.23
CA VAL A 179 -16.70 -11.76 14.60
C VAL A 179 -15.65 -11.65 13.50
N TYR A 180 -16.07 -11.71 12.23
CA TYR A 180 -15.20 -11.53 11.08
C TYR A 180 -14.45 -10.21 11.15
N VAL A 181 -15.16 -9.11 11.41
CA VAL A 181 -14.61 -7.75 11.48
C VAL A 181 -13.49 -7.71 12.52
N LEU A 182 -13.77 -8.13 13.77
CA LEU A 182 -12.76 -8.17 14.85
C LEU A 182 -11.56 -9.08 14.54
N VAL A 183 -11.82 -10.28 14.01
CA VAL A 183 -10.75 -11.24 13.68
C VAL A 183 -9.88 -10.71 12.54
N SER A 184 -10.50 -10.13 11.51
CA SER A 184 -9.80 -9.54 10.37
C SER A 184 -8.95 -8.34 10.79
N PHE A 185 -9.44 -7.51 11.72
CA PHE A 185 -8.66 -6.43 12.32
C PHE A 185 -7.43 -6.97 13.07
N MET A 186 -7.61 -8.00 13.90
CA MET A 186 -6.51 -8.59 14.66
C MET A 186 -5.45 -9.22 13.75
N ILE A 187 -5.86 -9.92 12.68
CA ILE A 187 -4.95 -10.49 11.68
C ILE A 187 -4.20 -9.39 10.93
N ALA A 188 -4.90 -8.36 10.47
CA ALA A 188 -4.31 -7.32 9.64
C ALA A 188 -3.39 -6.36 10.41
N TRP A 189 -3.78 -5.93 11.62
CA TRP A 189 -3.07 -4.87 12.33
C TRP A 189 -3.05 -5.02 13.86
N GLY A 190 -4.11 -5.57 14.46
CA GLY A 190 -4.24 -5.62 15.92
C GLY A 190 -3.11 -6.39 16.60
N ASN A 191 -2.70 -7.53 16.05
CA ASN A 191 -1.58 -8.32 16.57
C ASN A 191 -0.25 -7.54 16.53
N LEU A 192 0.06 -6.90 15.39
CA LEU A 192 1.25 -6.05 15.27
C LEU A 192 1.24 -4.93 16.31
N ILE A 193 0.12 -4.21 16.44
CA ILE A 193 -0.01 -3.11 17.41
C ILE A 193 0.16 -3.66 18.84
N LEU A 194 -0.42 -4.82 19.17
CA LEU A 194 -0.30 -5.43 20.49
C LEU A 194 1.15 -5.79 20.84
N LEU A 195 1.83 -6.51 19.95
CA LEU A 195 3.21 -6.95 20.14
C LEU A 195 4.18 -5.77 20.20
N ALA A 196 3.98 -4.77 19.34
CA ALA A 196 4.73 -3.52 19.36
C ALA A 196 4.55 -2.78 20.71
N THR A 197 3.32 -2.76 21.23
CA THR A 197 2.98 -2.11 22.50
C THR A 197 3.66 -2.82 23.68
N LEU A 198 3.37 -4.12 23.87
CA LEU A 198 3.88 -4.91 25.00
C LEU A 198 5.40 -5.06 24.94
N GLY A 199 5.94 -5.30 23.75
CA GLY A 199 7.38 -5.44 23.53
C GLY A 199 8.13 -4.15 23.86
N TYR A 200 7.63 -2.99 23.45
CA TYR A 200 8.28 -1.73 23.81
C TYR A 200 8.16 -1.39 25.30
N TRP A 201 7.06 -1.75 25.96
CA TRP A 201 6.97 -1.66 27.42
C TRP A 201 8.01 -2.54 28.12
N LEU A 202 8.27 -3.75 27.63
CA LEU A 202 9.36 -4.60 28.14
C LEU A 202 10.74 -3.99 27.90
N VAL A 203 10.93 -3.30 26.77
CA VAL A 203 12.17 -2.56 26.48
C VAL A 203 12.36 -1.40 27.46
N GLN A 204 11.31 -0.61 27.73
CA GLN A 204 11.35 0.48 28.72
C GLN A 204 11.65 -0.06 30.13
N ALA A 205 11.04 -1.19 30.48
CA ALA A 205 11.28 -1.91 31.73
C ALA A 205 12.65 -2.60 31.82
N ARG A 206 13.48 -2.54 30.77
CA ARG A 206 14.77 -3.25 30.65
C ARG A 206 14.66 -4.78 30.79
N GLN A 207 13.48 -5.34 30.52
CA GLN A 207 13.22 -6.79 30.52
C GLN A 207 13.39 -7.42 29.13
N MET A 208 13.54 -6.61 28.09
CA MET A 208 13.79 -7.03 26.71
C MET A 208 14.76 -6.05 26.03
N LYS A 209 15.63 -6.54 25.14
CA LYS A 209 16.48 -5.69 24.32
C LYS A 209 15.68 -5.12 23.14
N LEU A 210 15.99 -3.90 22.72
CA LEU A 210 15.35 -3.28 21.55
C LEU A 210 15.54 -4.13 20.28
N GLU A 211 16.71 -4.74 20.11
CA GLU A 211 16.99 -5.66 18.99
C GLU A 211 16.00 -6.85 18.95
N THR A 212 15.65 -7.41 20.12
CA THR A 212 14.69 -8.51 20.21
C THR A 212 13.29 -8.07 19.77
N LEU A 213 12.89 -6.83 20.11
CA LEU A 213 11.62 -6.27 19.63
C LEU A 213 11.60 -6.18 18.10
N PHE A 214 12.69 -5.73 17.47
CA PHE A 214 12.79 -5.72 16.01
C PHE A 214 12.58 -7.12 15.42
N TYR A 215 13.27 -8.14 15.95
CA TYR A 215 13.09 -9.52 15.46
C TYR A 215 11.66 -10.03 15.61
N ILE A 216 10.97 -9.71 16.71
CA ILE A 216 9.57 -10.09 16.92
C ILE A 216 8.68 -9.45 15.84
N LEU A 217 8.83 -8.15 15.59
CA LEU A 217 8.00 -7.43 14.61
C LEU A 217 8.30 -7.83 13.16
N ILE A 218 9.56 -8.11 12.84
CA ILE A 218 9.97 -8.61 11.51
C ILE A 218 9.41 -10.02 11.27
N LEU A 219 9.51 -10.90 12.27
CA LEU A 219 8.96 -12.25 12.17
C LEU A 219 7.44 -12.23 12.05
N GLU A 220 6.76 -11.41 12.87
CA GLU A 220 5.31 -11.25 12.77
C GLU A 220 4.90 -10.74 11.39
N GLY A 221 5.56 -9.69 10.86
CA GLY A 221 5.27 -9.19 9.51
C GLY A 221 5.46 -10.25 8.42
N ALA A 222 6.48 -11.11 8.54
CA ALA A 222 6.72 -12.18 7.58
C ALA A 222 5.64 -13.27 7.65
N VAL A 223 5.25 -13.69 8.85
CA VAL A 223 4.19 -14.69 9.06
C VAL A 223 2.83 -14.15 8.64
N THR A 224 2.52 -12.88 8.96
CA THR A 224 1.29 -12.21 8.54
C THR A 224 1.22 -12.08 7.02
N ALA A 225 2.33 -11.76 6.34
CA ALA A 225 2.39 -11.73 4.89
C ALA A 225 2.05 -13.08 4.24
N VAL A 226 2.60 -14.18 4.76
CA VAL A 226 2.29 -15.54 4.31
C VAL A 226 0.82 -15.90 4.61
N SER A 227 0.37 -15.64 5.84
CA SER A 227 -0.99 -15.92 6.30
C SER A 227 -2.06 -15.21 5.47
N MET A 228 -1.86 -13.93 5.17
CA MET A 228 -2.78 -13.12 4.36
C MET A 228 -2.59 -13.30 2.85
N GLY A 229 -1.57 -14.05 2.40
CA GLY A 229 -1.23 -14.15 0.98
C GLY A 229 -0.82 -12.79 0.36
N SER A 230 -0.26 -11.87 1.14
CA SER A 230 0.04 -10.50 0.72
C SER A 230 1.47 -10.10 1.01
N ARG A 231 2.26 -9.98 -0.07
CA ARG A 231 3.68 -9.56 -0.03
C ARG A 231 3.86 -8.15 0.55
N ALA A 232 2.86 -7.28 0.39
CA ALA A 232 2.91 -5.91 0.89
C ALA A 232 2.89 -5.85 2.43
N GLN A 233 2.27 -6.82 3.10
CA GLN A 233 2.14 -6.80 4.57
C GLN A 233 3.49 -6.85 5.26
N MET A 234 4.46 -7.61 4.74
CA MET A 234 5.81 -7.63 5.29
C MET A 234 6.45 -6.24 5.27
N ILE A 235 6.31 -5.51 4.16
CA ILE A 235 6.86 -4.16 4.01
C ILE A 235 6.19 -3.22 5.02
N LEU A 236 4.86 -3.27 5.12
CA LEU A 236 4.09 -2.36 5.97
C LEU A 236 4.33 -2.59 7.47
N HIS A 237 4.36 -3.86 7.90
CA HIS A 237 4.59 -4.23 9.29
C HIS A 237 6.01 -3.86 9.73
N VAL A 238 7.00 -4.08 8.85
CA VAL A 238 8.39 -3.73 9.12
C VAL A 238 8.64 -2.22 8.99
N ALA A 239 7.85 -1.49 8.19
CA ALA A 239 8.05 -0.04 8.03
C ALA A 239 7.88 0.72 9.36
N ALA A 240 6.98 0.30 10.24
CA ALA A 240 6.75 0.96 11.53
C ALA A 240 8.00 1.04 12.44
N PRO A 241 8.66 -0.07 12.82
CA PRO A 241 9.86 -0.03 13.66
C PRO A 241 11.02 0.74 13.02
N PHE A 242 11.17 0.68 11.69
CA PHE A 242 12.18 1.46 10.97
C PHE A 242 11.84 2.96 10.93
N ALA A 243 10.57 3.33 10.77
CA ALA A 243 10.15 4.74 10.85
C ALA A 243 10.37 5.31 12.26
N VAL A 244 10.09 4.54 13.32
CA VAL A 244 10.43 4.93 14.69
C VAL A 244 11.91 5.28 14.79
N TYR A 245 12.78 4.41 14.26
CA TYR A 245 14.21 4.65 14.23
C TYR A 245 14.62 5.88 13.40
N LEU A 246 14.06 6.07 12.20
CA LEU A 246 14.41 7.20 11.33
C LEU A 246 14.02 8.56 11.95
N VAL A 247 12.87 8.60 12.64
CA VAL A 247 12.32 9.83 13.24
C VAL A 247 12.97 10.13 14.61
N HIS A 248 13.11 9.13 15.48
CA HIS A 248 13.61 9.32 16.86
C HIS A 248 15.11 9.01 17.01
N GLY A 249 15.75 8.49 15.95
CA GLY A 249 17.19 8.45 15.70
C GLY A 249 18.04 8.37 16.96
N ARG A 250 18.57 9.49 17.43
CA ARG A 250 19.61 9.53 18.45
C ARG A 250 19.24 8.88 19.79
N ASP A 251 17.97 8.93 20.20
CA ASP A 251 17.54 8.36 21.49
C ASP A 251 17.49 6.82 21.45
N LEU A 252 17.25 6.24 20.26
CA LEU A 252 17.23 4.79 20.04
C LEU A 252 18.51 4.26 19.39
N VAL A 253 19.25 5.08 18.63
CA VAL A 253 20.52 4.77 17.96
C VAL A 253 21.58 4.41 18.98
N THR A 254 21.65 5.11 20.11
CA THR A 254 22.60 4.78 21.19
C THR A 254 22.33 3.40 21.81
N ALA A 255 21.12 2.85 21.63
CA ALA A 255 20.76 1.52 22.12
C ALA A 255 21.22 0.37 21.21
N LEU A 256 21.55 0.63 19.94
CA LEU A 256 21.92 -0.40 18.97
C LEU A 256 23.30 -0.15 18.34
N ARG A 257 24.20 -1.13 18.47
CA ARG A 257 25.51 -1.16 17.82
C ARG A 257 25.37 -1.41 16.32
N PHE A 258 26.34 -0.97 15.53
CA PHE A 258 26.37 -1.20 14.07
C PHE A 258 26.19 -2.67 13.69
N VAL A 259 26.85 -3.60 14.40
CA VAL A 259 26.68 -5.05 14.19
C VAL A 259 25.23 -5.49 14.38
N GLN A 260 24.51 -4.92 15.35
CA GLN A 260 23.09 -5.23 15.57
C GLN A 260 22.24 -4.73 14.40
N TRP A 261 22.54 -3.56 13.84
CA TRP A 261 21.88 -3.05 12.63
C TRP A 261 22.08 -3.94 11.43
N VAL A 262 23.31 -4.38 11.18
CA VAL A 262 23.61 -5.30 10.07
C VAL A 262 22.83 -6.59 10.24
N ARG A 263 22.74 -7.15 11.47
CA ARG A 263 21.93 -8.35 11.74
C ARG A 263 20.44 -8.12 11.53
N ILE A 264 19.89 -7.01 12.03
CA ILE A 264 18.48 -6.64 11.83
C ILE A 264 18.16 -6.55 10.33
N LEU A 265 18.98 -5.85 9.55
CA LEU A 265 18.79 -5.69 8.11
C LEU A 265 18.91 -7.03 7.37
N LEU A 266 19.89 -7.87 7.73
CA LEU A 266 20.06 -9.20 7.15
C LEU A 266 18.84 -10.08 7.43
N VAL A 267 18.36 -10.12 8.67
CA VAL A 267 17.17 -10.88 9.06
C VAL A 267 15.94 -10.38 8.32
N THR A 268 15.74 -9.06 8.24
CA THR A 268 14.65 -8.46 7.45
C THR A 268 14.73 -8.91 5.99
N ALA A 269 15.90 -8.84 5.36
CA ALA A 269 16.08 -9.21 3.96
C ALA A 269 15.78 -10.70 3.72
N VAL A 270 16.31 -11.59 4.57
CA VAL A 270 16.08 -13.03 4.49
C VAL A 270 14.60 -13.36 4.65
N LEU A 271 13.93 -12.81 5.67
CA LEU A 271 12.51 -13.06 5.91
C LEU A 271 11.61 -12.41 4.85
N PHE A 272 12.01 -11.28 4.28
CA PHE A 272 11.31 -10.65 3.17
C PHE A 272 11.36 -11.54 1.92
N VAL A 273 12.55 -12.05 1.55
CA VAL A 273 12.68 -12.98 0.42
C VAL A 273 11.91 -14.27 0.67
N ALA A 274 12.04 -14.87 1.85
CA ALA A 274 11.33 -16.09 2.20
C ALA A 274 9.81 -15.93 2.13
N SER A 275 9.27 -14.87 2.74
CA SER A 275 7.82 -14.58 2.68
C SER A 275 7.35 -14.30 1.25
N LEU A 276 8.15 -13.59 0.44
CA LEU A 276 7.83 -13.34 -0.96
C LEU A 276 7.76 -14.63 -1.78
N LEU A 277 8.70 -15.55 -1.60
CA LEU A 277 8.71 -16.86 -2.26
C LEU A 277 7.51 -17.71 -1.82
N LEU A 278 7.26 -17.80 -0.51
CA LEU A 278 6.15 -18.58 0.05
C LEU A 278 4.79 -18.05 -0.42
N VAL A 279 4.56 -16.73 -0.36
CA VAL A 279 3.32 -16.11 -0.85
C VAL A 279 3.16 -16.35 -2.36
N SER A 280 4.24 -16.24 -3.13
CA SER A 280 4.17 -16.43 -4.58
C SER A 280 3.86 -17.89 -4.93
N ALA A 281 4.46 -18.86 -4.22
CA ALA A 281 4.18 -20.28 -4.38
C ALA A 281 2.74 -20.63 -4.00
N ASP A 282 2.26 -20.15 -2.84
CA ASP A 282 0.89 -20.36 -2.37
C ASP A 282 -0.14 -19.77 -3.34
N ARG A 283 0.10 -18.56 -3.86
CA ARG A 283 -0.78 -17.97 -4.88
C ARG A 283 -0.76 -18.76 -6.17
N LEU A 284 0.42 -19.15 -6.67
CA LEU A 284 0.54 -19.96 -7.89
C LEU A 284 -0.24 -21.27 -7.77
N GLN A 285 -0.10 -21.97 -6.63
CA GLN A 285 -0.84 -23.20 -6.38
C GLN A 285 -2.36 -22.95 -6.33
N SER A 286 -2.78 -21.89 -5.66
CA SER A 286 -4.20 -21.53 -5.56
C SER A 286 -4.78 -21.17 -6.94
N PHE A 287 -4.02 -20.44 -7.78
CA PHE A 287 -4.40 -20.12 -9.16
C PHE A 287 -4.47 -21.33 -10.07
N ALA A 288 -3.53 -22.27 -9.94
CA ALA A 288 -3.55 -23.51 -10.72
C ALA A 288 -4.80 -24.37 -10.45
N GLN A 289 -5.44 -24.17 -9.30
CA GLN A 289 -6.69 -24.84 -8.91
C GLN A 289 -7.94 -24.02 -9.23
N ALA A 290 -7.79 -22.76 -9.63
CA ALA A 290 -8.90 -21.86 -9.90
C ALA A 290 -9.66 -22.30 -11.16
N ARG A 291 -10.98 -22.46 -11.03
CA ARG A 291 -11.86 -22.76 -12.16
C ARG A 291 -12.48 -21.46 -12.68
N PRO A 292 -12.43 -21.19 -13.99
CA PRO A 292 -13.16 -20.05 -14.53
C PRO A 292 -14.65 -20.29 -14.30
N VAL A 293 -15.36 -19.25 -13.84
CA VAL A 293 -16.82 -19.32 -13.76
C VAL A 293 -17.32 -19.35 -15.19
N VAL A 294 -17.65 -20.55 -15.69
CA VAL A 294 -18.32 -20.69 -16.98
C VAL A 294 -19.66 -20.00 -16.81
N ALA A 295 -19.82 -18.84 -17.45
CA ALA A 295 -21.10 -18.17 -17.54
C ALA A 295 -22.06 -19.16 -18.19
N SER A 296 -22.86 -19.85 -17.40
CA SER A 296 -24.06 -20.48 -17.90
C SER A 296 -24.91 -19.31 -18.38
N MET A 297 -24.83 -19.03 -19.67
CA MET A 297 -25.91 -18.36 -20.38
C MET A 297 -27.12 -19.31 -20.30
N ALA A 298 -27.77 -19.33 -19.14
CA ALA A 298 -29.19 -19.52 -19.08
C ALA A 298 -29.77 -18.30 -19.80
N ILE A 299 -29.88 -18.41 -21.13
CA ILE A 299 -30.95 -17.73 -21.85
C ILE A 299 -32.21 -18.30 -21.22
N GLY A 300 -32.65 -17.63 -20.15
CA GLY A 300 -33.99 -17.80 -19.63
C GLY A 300 -34.91 -17.46 -20.79
N GLU A 301 -35.51 -18.50 -21.35
CA GLU A 301 -36.61 -18.48 -22.29
C GLU A 301 -37.84 -17.88 -21.60
N GLN A 302 -37.78 -16.61 -21.20
CA GLN A 302 -38.83 -15.85 -20.54
C GLN A 302 -38.58 -14.34 -20.66
N ALA A 303 -38.36 -13.87 -21.90
CA ALA A 303 -38.48 -12.46 -22.27
C ALA A 303 -38.60 -12.31 -23.80
N VAL A 304 -39.55 -13.03 -24.42
CA VAL A 304 -39.99 -12.74 -25.80
C VAL A 304 -41.48 -12.44 -25.77
N SER A 305 -41.80 -11.29 -25.18
CA SER A 305 -43.00 -10.53 -25.50
C SER A 305 -42.71 -9.09 -25.08
N ASP A 306 -42.84 -8.17 -26.02
CA ASP A 306 -42.71 -6.71 -25.86
C ASP A 306 -41.33 -6.08 -26.02
N VAL A 307 -40.75 -6.19 -27.21
CA VAL A 307 -39.99 -5.05 -27.78
C VAL A 307 -40.36 -4.85 -29.24
N LYS A 308 -41.08 -3.76 -29.51
CA LYS A 308 -41.33 -3.21 -30.85
C LYS A 308 -40.01 -2.84 -31.52
N LEU A 309 -39.79 -3.34 -32.73
CA LEU A 309 -38.64 -3.06 -33.60
C LEU A 309 -38.41 -1.55 -33.81
N ALA A 310 -37.15 -1.14 -33.67
CA ALA A 310 -36.56 -0.01 -34.40
C ALA A 310 -35.40 -0.56 -35.27
N PRO A 311 -35.15 -0.02 -36.48
CA PRO A 311 -34.33 -0.70 -37.48
C PRO A 311 -32.84 -0.65 -37.17
N ALA A 312 -32.20 -1.78 -37.44
CA ALA A 312 -30.80 -2.08 -37.19
C ALA A 312 -29.83 -1.25 -38.06
N ARG A 313 -28.73 -0.79 -37.44
CA ARG A 313 -27.46 -0.53 -38.15
C ARG A 313 -26.61 -1.81 -38.08
N PRO A 314 -25.92 -2.20 -39.17
CA PRO A 314 -25.11 -3.42 -39.16
C PRO A 314 -23.82 -3.15 -38.37
N SER A 315 -23.66 -3.82 -37.22
CA SER A 315 -22.37 -4.00 -36.58
C SER A 315 -21.92 -5.43 -36.84
N THR A 316 -21.03 -5.59 -37.81
CA THR A 316 -20.36 -6.84 -38.13
C THR A 316 -18.96 -6.78 -37.56
N SER A 317 -18.69 -7.59 -36.53
CA SER A 317 -17.55 -8.50 -36.41
C SER A 317 -17.29 -8.87 -34.94
N LEU A 318 -17.68 -10.09 -34.59
CA LEU A 318 -17.10 -10.85 -33.48
C LEU A 318 -15.61 -11.05 -33.77
N LEU A 319 -14.76 -10.20 -33.18
CA LEU A 319 -13.33 -10.46 -33.13
C LEU A 319 -13.07 -11.44 -31.99
N ILE A 320 -12.76 -12.68 -32.39
CA ILE A 320 -12.09 -13.68 -31.56
C ILE A 320 -10.84 -13.00 -30.95
N ALA A 321 -10.78 -12.96 -29.63
CA ALA A 321 -9.67 -12.38 -28.88
C ALA A 321 -8.34 -13.06 -29.26
N PRO A 322 -7.23 -12.33 -29.44
CA PRO A 322 -5.93 -12.93 -29.70
C PRO A 322 -5.43 -13.69 -28.46
N ALA A 323 -4.62 -14.73 -28.70
CA ALA A 323 -3.97 -15.60 -27.72
C ALA A 323 -2.96 -14.90 -26.76
N ASP A 324 -2.94 -13.56 -26.72
CA ASP A 324 -2.01 -12.74 -25.95
C ASP A 324 -2.40 -12.57 -24.46
N SER A 325 -3.63 -12.94 -24.09
CA SER A 325 -4.10 -12.93 -22.70
C SER A 325 -3.51 -14.07 -21.85
N ALA A 326 -3.03 -15.16 -22.47
CA ALA A 326 -2.31 -16.24 -21.78
C ALA A 326 -0.85 -15.88 -21.47
N GLN A 327 -0.22 -15.00 -22.28
CA GLN A 327 1.16 -14.57 -22.08
C GLN A 327 1.31 -13.52 -20.97
N ALA A 328 0.29 -12.71 -20.72
CA ALA A 328 0.25 -11.78 -19.58
C ALA A 328 0.23 -12.52 -18.23
N VAL A 329 -0.36 -13.72 -18.17
CA VAL A 329 -0.40 -14.57 -16.96
C VAL A 329 0.93 -15.31 -16.75
N ALA A 330 1.59 -15.75 -17.83
CA ALA A 330 2.90 -16.41 -17.74
C ALA A 330 4.03 -15.45 -17.35
N GLY A 331 3.98 -14.18 -17.79
CA GLY A 331 4.96 -13.15 -17.43
C GLY A 331 4.89 -12.70 -15.97
N ALA A 332 3.74 -12.88 -15.31
CA ALA A 332 3.55 -12.53 -13.91
C ALA A 332 4.09 -13.59 -12.91
N LEU A 333 4.55 -14.75 -13.40
CA LEU A 333 4.80 -15.95 -12.59
C LEU A 333 6.23 -16.52 -12.64
N ALA A 334 7.22 -15.87 -13.27
CA ALA A 334 8.59 -16.40 -13.29
C ALA A 334 9.65 -15.35 -12.95
N PRO A 335 10.34 -15.41 -11.80
CA PRO A 335 11.68 -14.88 -11.70
C PRO A 335 12.65 -15.95 -12.23
N ALA A 336 13.40 -15.59 -13.27
CA ALA A 336 14.61 -16.26 -13.76
C ALA A 336 14.45 -17.67 -14.36
N LEU A 337 14.20 -17.74 -15.67
CA LEU A 337 14.82 -18.70 -16.59
C LEU A 337 14.85 -18.04 -17.99
N PRO A 338 15.92 -18.17 -18.79
CA PRO A 338 15.95 -17.65 -20.15
C PRO A 338 14.94 -18.46 -20.98
N GLN A 339 13.87 -17.81 -21.44
CA GLN A 339 12.90 -18.47 -22.31
C GLN A 339 13.53 -18.72 -23.68
N LEU A 340 13.90 -19.98 -23.92
CA LEU A 340 14.14 -20.54 -25.24
C LEU A 340 12.83 -20.46 -26.02
N ARG A 341 12.72 -19.48 -26.92
CA ARG A 341 11.60 -19.37 -27.88
C ARG A 341 11.68 -20.55 -28.85
N LEU A 342 10.86 -21.57 -28.64
CA LEU A 342 10.48 -22.52 -29.68
C LEU A 342 9.44 -21.84 -30.58
N ILE A 343 9.90 -21.29 -31.71
CA ILE A 343 9.03 -20.86 -32.80
C ILE A 343 8.49 -22.13 -33.46
N ALA A 344 7.27 -22.53 -33.10
CA ALA A 344 6.55 -23.55 -33.85
C ALA A 344 5.87 -22.88 -35.05
N ASN A 345 6.58 -22.85 -36.19
CA ASN A 345 5.93 -22.69 -37.49
C ASN A 345 5.43 -24.07 -37.95
N PRO A 346 4.18 -24.22 -38.39
CA PRO A 346 3.77 -25.44 -39.07
C PRO A 346 4.26 -25.36 -40.52
N VAL A 347 5.35 -26.06 -40.84
CA VAL A 347 5.73 -26.32 -42.24
C VAL A 347 5.86 -27.82 -42.43
N SER A 348 5.01 -28.32 -43.32
CA SER A 348 5.09 -29.66 -43.91
C SER A 348 6.38 -29.83 -44.72
N ALA A 349 6.88 -31.08 -44.73
CA ALA A 349 7.83 -31.71 -45.66
C ALA A 349 9.31 -31.90 -45.22
N ALA A 350 9.62 -33.19 -45.02
CA ALA A 350 10.86 -33.94 -45.24
C ALA A 350 12.14 -33.64 -44.41
N PRO A 351 12.81 -34.69 -43.84
CA PRO A 351 14.10 -34.53 -43.17
C PRO A 351 15.25 -34.66 -44.18
N VAL A 352 15.95 -33.56 -44.43
CA VAL A 352 17.29 -33.59 -45.05
C VAL A 352 18.32 -33.48 -43.93
N TYR A 353 19.06 -34.56 -43.70
CA TYR A 353 20.21 -34.60 -42.79
C TYR A 353 21.34 -33.73 -43.35
N ALA A 354 21.44 -32.48 -42.89
CA ALA A 354 22.62 -31.65 -43.09
C ALA A 354 23.46 -31.60 -41.80
N LYS A 355 24.76 -31.89 -41.95
CA LYS A 355 25.80 -31.92 -40.91
C LYS A 355 25.86 -30.56 -40.17
N PRO A 356 25.93 -30.51 -38.82
CA PRO A 356 26.06 -29.25 -38.10
C PRO A 356 27.45 -28.65 -38.35
N VAL A 357 27.49 -27.52 -39.05
CA VAL A 357 28.68 -26.66 -39.14
C VAL A 357 28.80 -25.91 -37.80
N PRO A 358 29.93 -25.98 -37.09
CA PRO A 358 30.12 -25.20 -35.88
C PRO A 358 30.27 -23.72 -36.24
N VAL A 359 29.18 -22.97 -36.11
CA VAL A 359 29.21 -21.50 -36.18
C VAL A 359 29.92 -21.03 -34.92
N THR A 360 31.18 -20.62 -35.08
CA THR A 360 31.92 -19.88 -34.06
C THR A 360 31.31 -18.48 -33.98
N VAL A 361 30.31 -18.32 -33.11
CA VAL A 361 29.73 -17.01 -32.81
C VAL A 361 30.77 -16.24 -31.99
N ALA A 362 31.45 -15.29 -32.62
CA ALA A 362 32.31 -14.35 -31.92
C ALA A 362 31.50 -13.66 -30.79
N PRO A 363 32.11 -13.29 -29.65
CA PRO A 363 31.41 -12.59 -28.58
C PRO A 363 30.87 -11.29 -29.17
N LEU A 364 29.53 -11.17 -29.27
CA LEU A 364 28.88 -9.94 -29.70
C LEU A 364 29.33 -8.81 -28.76
N GLU A 365 30.10 -7.85 -29.29
CA GLU A 365 30.32 -6.59 -28.59
C GLU A 365 28.95 -5.98 -28.27
N GLU A 366 28.62 -5.93 -26.97
CA GLU A 366 27.35 -5.40 -26.49
C GLU A 366 27.31 -3.89 -26.83
N THR A 367 26.67 -3.54 -27.95
CA THR A 367 26.59 -2.15 -28.40
C THR A 367 25.89 -1.29 -27.34
N ALA A 368 26.24 0.00 -27.28
CA ALA A 368 25.70 0.93 -26.28
C ALA A 368 24.16 0.98 -26.28
N GLU A 369 23.52 0.72 -27.42
CA GLU A 369 22.08 0.62 -27.58
C GLU A 369 21.47 -0.61 -26.89
N VAL A 370 22.10 -1.79 -27.04
CA VAL A 370 21.68 -3.02 -26.36
C VAL A 370 21.79 -2.84 -24.85
N LYS A 371 22.89 -2.23 -24.38
CA LYS A 371 23.07 -1.90 -22.97
C LYS A 371 21.95 -0.95 -22.49
N ARG A 372 21.66 0.13 -23.21
CA ARG A 372 20.58 1.08 -22.86
C ARG A 372 19.21 0.41 -22.80
N ALA A 373 18.89 -0.44 -23.78
CA ALA A 373 17.64 -1.19 -23.83
C ALA A 373 17.51 -2.15 -22.64
N ARG A 374 18.58 -2.86 -22.29
CA ARG A 374 18.63 -3.77 -21.13
C ARG A 374 18.43 -3.03 -19.80
N TRP A 375 19.09 -1.89 -19.62
CA TRP A 375 18.90 -1.05 -18.43
C TRP A 375 17.47 -0.51 -18.34
N LYS A 376 16.90 -0.04 -19.45
CA LYS A 376 15.50 0.39 -19.51
C LYS A 376 14.55 -0.74 -19.13
N GLY A 377 14.77 -1.95 -19.65
CA GLY A 377 13.99 -3.14 -19.30
C GLY A 377 14.07 -3.49 -17.80
N MET A 378 15.26 -3.49 -17.23
CA MET A 378 15.44 -3.76 -15.80
C MET A 378 14.80 -2.69 -14.90
N LEU A 379 14.92 -1.42 -15.26
CA LEU A 379 14.27 -0.31 -14.55
C LEU A 379 12.74 -0.40 -14.64
N MET A 380 12.21 -0.80 -15.80
CA MET A 380 10.79 -1.02 -16.00
C MET A 380 10.26 -2.13 -15.10
N GLU A 381 10.94 -3.28 -15.01
CA GLU A 381 10.54 -4.37 -14.12
C GLU A 381 10.60 -3.96 -12.64
N LEU A 382 11.63 -3.20 -12.24
CA LEU A 382 11.71 -2.68 -10.88
C LEU A 382 10.60 -1.65 -10.58
N SER A 383 10.27 -0.78 -11.55
CA SER A 383 9.16 0.18 -11.45
C SER A 383 7.83 -0.53 -11.24
N LYS A 384 7.56 -1.59 -12.01
CA LYS A 384 6.35 -2.41 -11.88
C LYS A 384 6.22 -3.06 -10.50
N LEU A 385 7.35 -3.44 -9.90
CA LEU A 385 7.36 -4.08 -8.58
C LEU A 385 7.18 -3.06 -7.44
N VAL A 386 7.82 -1.90 -7.54
CA VAL A 386 7.93 -0.95 -6.43
C VAL A 386 6.89 0.16 -6.52
N VAL A 387 6.66 0.73 -7.70
CA VAL A 387 5.82 1.95 -7.87
C VAL A 387 4.41 1.61 -8.27
N ASP A 388 4.21 0.65 -9.19
CA ASP A 388 2.87 0.37 -9.70
C ASP A 388 1.92 -0.24 -8.67
N ARG A 389 2.46 -0.73 -7.55
CA ARG A 389 1.69 -1.25 -6.41
C ARG A 389 1.02 -0.18 -5.55
N TRP A 390 1.39 1.09 -5.68
CA TRP A 390 0.81 2.16 -4.88
C TRP A 390 -0.43 2.74 -5.56
N VAL A 391 -1.53 2.76 -4.83
CA VAL A 391 -2.81 3.32 -5.30
C VAL A 391 -2.68 4.85 -5.37
N GLY A 392 -3.15 5.45 -6.47
CA GLY A 392 -3.14 6.90 -6.62
C GLY A 392 -3.60 7.38 -8.00
N LEU A 393 -2.65 7.51 -8.93
CA LEU A 393 -2.84 8.22 -10.19
C LEU A 393 -3.95 7.60 -11.06
N GLU A 394 -3.99 6.28 -11.22
CA GLU A 394 -4.96 5.59 -12.09
C GLU A 394 -6.41 5.86 -11.66
N GLY A 395 -6.63 5.96 -10.36
CA GLY A 395 -7.90 6.39 -9.78
C GLY A 395 -8.34 7.76 -10.28
N ILE A 396 -7.41 8.72 -10.29
CA ILE A 396 -7.67 10.08 -10.78
C ILE A 396 -7.98 10.03 -12.28
N LEU A 397 -7.14 9.35 -13.08
CA LEU A 397 -7.29 9.26 -14.54
C LEU A 397 -8.65 8.65 -14.94
N ALA A 398 -9.06 7.57 -14.27
CA ALA A 398 -10.35 6.93 -14.51
C ALA A 398 -11.54 7.81 -14.16
N VAL A 399 -11.47 8.60 -13.08
CA VAL A 399 -12.58 9.44 -12.65
C VAL A 399 -12.71 10.69 -13.50
N VAL A 400 -11.62 11.38 -13.81
CA VAL A 400 -11.68 12.62 -14.60
C VAL A 400 -12.12 12.39 -16.05
N SER A 401 -11.97 11.16 -16.55
CA SER A 401 -12.44 10.76 -17.88
C SER A 401 -13.86 10.18 -17.88
N HIS A 402 -14.51 10.06 -16.72
CA HIS A 402 -15.85 9.48 -16.62
C HIS A 402 -16.94 10.55 -16.79
N GLU A 403 -17.90 10.30 -17.69
CA GLU A 403 -18.97 11.26 -18.02
C GLU A 403 -19.93 11.52 -16.84
N ASN A 404 -20.19 10.49 -16.02
CA ASN A 404 -21.23 10.52 -14.98
C ASN A 404 -20.66 10.71 -13.57
N THR A 405 -19.86 11.76 -13.36
CA THR A 405 -19.47 12.19 -12.01
C THR A 405 -20.53 13.13 -11.41
N GLY A 406 -20.57 13.24 -10.08
CA GLY A 406 -21.50 14.11 -9.39
C GLY A 406 -21.86 13.64 -7.98
N TRP A 407 -22.61 14.48 -7.28
CA TRP A 407 -23.08 14.19 -5.93
C TRP A 407 -23.80 12.83 -5.77
N PRO A 408 -24.68 12.38 -6.70
CA PRO A 408 -25.31 11.07 -6.59
C PRO A 408 -24.32 9.90 -6.60
N LEU A 409 -23.31 9.96 -7.48
CA LEU A 409 -22.27 8.92 -7.55
C LEU A 409 -21.42 8.90 -6.26
N PHE A 410 -21.04 10.08 -5.78
CA PHE A 410 -20.29 10.22 -4.53
C PHE A 410 -21.05 9.59 -3.34
N LEU A 411 -22.32 9.96 -3.12
CA LEU A 411 -23.11 9.39 -2.03
C LEU A 411 -23.28 7.87 -2.17
N ARG A 412 -23.50 7.37 -3.38
CA ARG A 412 -23.60 5.93 -3.65
C ARG A 412 -22.30 5.21 -3.30
N SER A 413 -21.15 5.82 -3.59
CA SER A 413 -19.83 5.25 -3.26
C SER A 413 -19.58 5.18 -1.75
N LEU A 414 -20.04 6.17 -0.98
CA LEU A 414 -19.90 6.16 0.48
C LEU A 414 -20.70 5.02 1.13
N ALA A 415 -21.85 4.68 0.54
CA ALA A 415 -22.72 3.60 0.99
C ALA A 415 -22.39 2.24 0.34
N GLU A 416 -21.37 2.19 -0.53
CA GLU A 416 -21.05 0.98 -1.27
C GLU A 416 -20.59 -0.15 -0.34
N ARG A 417 -21.03 -1.35 -0.69
CA ARG A 417 -20.89 -2.56 0.09
C ARG A 417 -19.81 -3.46 -0.52
N PRO A 418 -18.87 -4.03 0.27
CA PRO A 418 -17.84 -4.93 -0.25
C PRO A 418 -18.36 -6.11 -1.05
N GLU A 419 -19.58 -6.55 -0.76
CA GLU A 419 -20.30 -7.61 -1.45
C GLU A 419 -20.51 -7.32 -2.95
N ALA A 420 -20.35 -6.07 -3.39
CA ALA A 420 -20.38 -5.72 -4.81
C ALA A 420 -19.23 -6.37 -5.61
N GLY A 421 -18.07 -6.66 -4.98
CA GLY A 421 -16.97 -7.37 -5.63
C GLY A 421 -16.54 -6.77 -6.99
N THR A 422 -16.54 -7.60 -8.03
CA THR A 422 -16.23 -7.18 -9.42
C THR A 422 -17.27 -6.22 -10.01
N GLN A 423 -18.44 -6.09 -9.36
CA GLN A 423 -19.48 -5.13 -9.67
C GLN A 423 -19.35 -3.86 -8.80
N ALA A 424 -18.20 -3.58 -8.20
CA ALA A 424 -18.01 -2.30 -7.52
C ALA A 424 -18.00 -1.13 -8.53
N ILE A 425 -18.40 0.06 -8.07
CA ILE A 425 -18.47 1.30 -8.87
C ILE A 425 -17.17 1.51 -9.64
N TYR A 426 -16.03 1.40 -8.96
CA TYR A 426 -14.75 1.65 -9.57
C TYR A 426 -14.35 0.60 -10.63
N GLN A 427 -14.71 -0.67 -10.47
CA GLN A 427 -14.38 -1.69 -11.47
C GLN A 427 -15.05 -1.38 -12.81
N ARG A 428 -16.34 -1.00 -12.75
CA ARG A 428 -17.08 -0.59 -13.95
C ARG A 428 -16.53 0.69 -14.56
N MET A 429 -16.20 1.67 -13.72
CA MET A 429 -15.68 2.96 -14.18
C MET A 429 -14.31 2.83 -14.85
N SER A 430 -13.42 2.05 -14.24
CA SER A 430 -12.07 1.81 -14.75
C SER A 430 -12.05 0.87 -15.96
N ASN A 431 -13.17 0.20 -16.27
CA ASN A 431 -13.24 -0.86 -17.29
C ASN A 431 -12.30 -2.03 -16.95
N ALA A 432 -12.25 -2.43 -15.68
CA ALA A 432 -11.44 -3.54 -15.24
C ALA A 432 -12.02 -4.89 -15.72
N GLN A 433 -11.28 -5.56 -16.61
CA GLN A 433 -11.66 -6.84 -17.21
C GLN A 433 -11.03 -8.00 -16.41
N TYR A 434 -11.45 -8.18 -15.17
CA TYR A 434 -11.05 -9.36 -14.40
C TYR A 434 -11.94 -10.55 -14.76
N GLN A 435 -11.32 -11.67 -15.14
CA GLN A 435 -12.04 -12.93 -15.28
C GLN A 435 -12.57 -13.36 -13.90
N ALA A 436 -13.85 -13.75 -13.86
CA ALA A 436 -14.45 -14.33 -12.68
C ALA A 436 -13.93 -15.77 -12.52
N PHE A 437 -13.26 -16.04 -11.41
CA PHE A 437 -12.82 -17.37 -11.02
C PHE A 437 -13.59 -17.78 -9.76
N GLU A 438 -13.94 -19.06 -9.64
CA GLU A 438 -14.53 -19.58 -8.41
C GLU A 438 -13.57 -19.34 -7.24
N ASN A 439 -14.08 -18.74 -6.16
CA ASN A 439 -13.33 -18.43 -4.93
C ASN A 439 -12.23 -17.37 -5.07
N PHE A 440 -12.14 -16.64 -6.19
CA PHE A 440 -11.21 -15.52 -6.32
C PHE A 440 -11.92 -14.22 -6.69
N THR A 441 -11.53 -13.17 -5.99
CA THR A 441 -12.06 -11.82 -6.23
C THR A 441 -10.89 -10.87 -6.44
N PHE A 442 -10.69 -10.46 -7.69
CA PHE A 442 -9.75 -9.39 -8.04
C PHE A 442 -10.49 -8.07 -8.08
N MET A 443 -9.86 -7.04 -7.49
CA MET A 443 -10.40 -5.69 -7.48
C MET A 443 -9.27 -4.69 -7.65
N THR A 444 -9.44 -3.80 -8.61
CA THR A 444 -8.71 -2.53 -8.71
C THR A 444 -9.18 -1.58 -7.61
N ILE A 445 -8.29 -0.82 -6.99
CA ILE A 445 -8.62 0.07 -5.86
C ILE A 445 -8.59 1.53 -6.33
N PRO A 446 -9.66 2.32 -6.12
CA PRO A 446 -9.70 3.73 -6.53
C PRO A 446 -8.79 4.62 -5.68
N GLY A 447 -8.72 4.33 -4.39
CA GLY A 447 -8.07 5.18 -3.41
C GLY A 447 -8.87 6.44 -3.07
N PRO A 448 -8.38 7.24 -2.11
CA PRO A 448 -9.15 8.31 -1.50
C PRO A 448 -9.37 9.47 -2.47
N LEU A 449 -8.40 9.75 -3.35
CA LEU A 449 -8.49 10.85 -4.32
C LEU A 449 -9.61 10.60 -5.33
N ALA A 450 -9.68 9.40 -5.89
CA ALA A 450 -10.70 9.02 -6.85
C ALA A 450 -12.11 9.00 -6.23
N ILE A 451 -12.25 8.44 -5.03
CA ILE A 451 -13.55 8.41 -4.33
C ILE A 451 -14.07 9.83 -4.08
N LEU A 452 -13.22 10.74 -3.62
CA LEU A 452 -13.61 12.13 -3.41
C LEU A 452 -13.93 12.85 -4.73
N LEU A 453 -13.22 12.52 -5.81
CA LEU A 453 -13.47 13.04 -7.15
C LEU A 453 -14.76 12.51 -7.78
N TYR A 454 -15.35 11.42 -7.30
CA TYR A 454 -16.68 10.98 -7.77
C TYR A 454 -17.73 12.08 -7.63
N SER A 455 -17.53 13.04 -6.74
CA SER A 455 -18.40 14.21 -6.58
C SER A 455 -18.39 15.18 -7.77
N GLY A 456 -17.38 15.10 -8.64
CA GLY A 456 -17.14 16.08 -9.70
C GLY A 456 -16.70 17.46 -9.18
N ASN A 457 -16.43 17.60 -7.86
CA ASN A 457 -16.18 18.87 -7.22
C ASN A 457 -14.82 18.88 -6.48
N LEU A 458 -13.92 19.76 -6.92
CA LEU A 458 -12.57 19.89 -6.35
C LEU A 458 -12.56 20.44 -4.91
N ALA A 459 -13.59 21.18 -4.49
CA ALA A 459 -13.76 21.59 -3.10
C ALA A 459 -14.09 20.40 -2.18
N VAL A 460 -14.88 19.44 -2.67
CA VAL A 460 -15.16 18.18 -1.95
C VAL A 460 -13.89 17.35 -1.84
N LEU A 461 -13.04 17.31 -2.88
CA LEU A 461 -11.71 16.71 -2.80
C LEU A 461 -10.86 17.33 -1.69
N ALA A 462 -10.72 18.65 -1.67
CA ALA A 462 -9.93 19.34 -0.66
C ALA A 462 -10.50 19.16 0.77
N ALA A 463 -11.80 19.33 0.93
CA ALA A 463 -12.47 19.18 2.23
C ALA A 463 -12.40 17.73 2.74
N GLY A 464 -12.69 16.75 1.88
CA GLY A 464 -12.64 15.33 2.23
C GLY A 464 -11.23 14.87 2.59
N LEU A 465 -10.20 15.30 1.85
CA LEU A 465 -8.81 15.03 2.21
C LEU A 465 -8.43 15.66 3.56
N THR A 466 -8.88 16.89 3.81
CA THR A 466 -8.65 17.56 5.09
C THR A 466 -9.28 16.77 6.24
N LEU A 467 -10.51 16.26 6.06
CA LEU A 467 -11.20 15.45 7.07
C LEU A 467 -10.50 14.10 7.31
N LEU A 468 -10.12 13.39 6.25
CA LEU A 468 -9.38 12.12 6.36
C LEU A 468 -8.03 12.32 7.06
N PHE A 469 -7.31 13.40 6.71
CA PHE A 469 -6.05 13.74 7.35
C PHE A 469 -6.23 14.07 8.83
N ALA A 470 -7.21 14.92 9.16
CA ALA A 470 -7.51 15.29 10.54
C ALA A 470 -7.92 14.08 11.39
N ALA A 471 -8.75 13.18 10.86
CA ALA A 471 -9.16 11.95 11.53
C ALA A 471 -7.96 11.05 11.85
N GLY A 472 -7.05 10.85 10.89
CA GLY A 472 -5.85 10.05 11.11
C GLY A 472 -4.90 10.65 12.14
N ILE A 473 -4.69 11.98 12.10
CA ILE A 473 -3.92 12.70 13.13
C ILE A 473 -4.57 12.56 14.51
N LEU A 474 -5.90 12.72 14.60
CA LEU A 474 -6.62 12.61 15.87
C LEU A 474 -6.50 11.21 16.47
N ALA A 475 -6.68 10.17 15.67
CA ALA A 475 -6.55 8.77 16.11
C ALA A 475 -5.13 8.46 16.61
N GLU A 476 -4.10 8.90 15.87
CA GLU A 476 -2.70 8.74 16.32
C GLU A 476 -2.43 9.49 17.63
N ARG A 477 -2.92 10.74 17.76
CA ARG A 477 -2.74 11.53 18.98
C ARG A 477 -3.44 10.89 20.17
N LEU A 478 -4.66 10.39 19.99
CA LEU A 478 -5.40 9.66 21.02
C LEU A 478 -4.60 8.43 21.49
N ALA A 479 -4.09 7.62 20.55
CA ALA A 479 -3.24 6.48 20.88
C ALA A 479 -2.01 6.90 21.68
N SER A 480 -1.37 7.99 21.29
CA SER A 480 -0.19 8.48 21.99
C SER A 480 -0.50 9.06 23.37
N GLN A 481 -1.63 9.73 23.56
CA GLN A 481 -2.04 10.26 24.86
C GLN A 481 -2.44 9.16 25.84
N LEU A 482 -3.17 8.16 25.38
CA LEU A 482 -3.67 7.09 26.23
C LEU A 482 -2.59 6.02 26.48
N VAL A 483 -1.89 5.56 25.45
CA VAL A 483 -0.94 4.44 25.56
C VAL A 483 0.48 4.94 25.84
N GLY A 484 0.86 6.13 25.38
CA GLY A 484 2.18 6.71 25.64
C GLY A 484 3.35 5.95 25.00
N ASN A 485 3.10 5.17 23.93
CA ASN A 485 4.05 4.23 23.34
C ASN A 485 4.36 4.59 21.87
N VAL A 486 5.65 4.82 21.57
CA VAL A 486 6.10 5.27 20.23
C VAL A 486 5.95 4.20 19.15
N PHE A 487 6.14 2.93 19.49
CA PHE A 487 5.99 1.82 18.54
C PHE A 487 4.51 1.61 18.21
N THR A 488 3.63 1.61 19.22
CA THR A 488 2.17 1.60 19.04
C THR A 488 1.72 2.71 18.10
N ARG A 489 2.21 3.92 18.35
CA ARG A 489 1.90 5.11 17.57
C ARG A 489 2.36 4.98 16.11
N ALA A 490 3.54 4.44 15.87
CA ALA A 490 4.04 4.21 14.52
C ALA A 490 3.27 3.11 13.78
N THR A 491 2.95 2.00 14.44
CA THR A 491 2.13 0.92 13.86
C THR A 491 0.72 1.40 13.51
N ILE A 492 0.11 2.21 14.39
CA ILE A 492 -1.20 2.83 14.10
C ILE A 492 -1.09 3.83 12.95
N GLY A 493 -0.01 4.61 12.91
CA GLY A 493 0.24 5.57 11.85
C GLY A 493 0.32 4.91 10.46
N VAL A 494 1.11 3.84 10.31
CA VAL A 494 1.20 3.11 9.04
C VAL A 494 -0.12 2.42 8.70
N ALA A 495 -0.81 1.82 9.68
CA ALA A 495 -2.10 1.15 9.47
C ALA A 495 -3.15 2.11 8.91
N LEU A 496 -3.31 3.27 9.56
CA LEU A 496 -4.25 4.31 9.13
C LEU A 496 -3.89 4.87 7.76
N ALA A 497 -2.62 5.17 7.51
CA ALA A 497 -2.18 5.68 6.23
C ALA A 497 -2.44 4.68 5.09
N TYR A 498 -2.14 3.41 5.33
CA TYR A 498 -2.37 2.34 4.37
C TYR A 498 -3.85 2.20 4.04
N LEU A 499 -4.72 2.20 5.06
CA LEU A 499 -6.15 2.05 4.86
C LEU A 499 -6.80 3.25 4.19
N VAL A 500 -6.31 4.47 4.47
CA VAL A 500 -6.75 5.68 3.76
C VAL A 500 -6.37 5.60 2.29
N VAL A 501 -5.16 5.17 1.95
CA VAL A 501 -4.70 5.12 0.55
C VAL A 501 -5.34 3.97 -0.22
N GLN A 502 -5.59 2.84 0.45
CA GLN A 502 -6.24 1.68 -0.15
C GLN A 502 -7.77 1.66 0.03
N THR A 503 -8.40 2.82 0.27
CA THR A 503 -9.86 2.86 0.38
C THR A 503 -10.48 2.43 -0.95
N ASN A 504 -11.19 1.30 -0.92
CA ASN A 504 -12.13 0.88 -1.95
C ASN A 504 -13.58 1.14 -1.50
N PHE A 505 -13.89 0.75 -0.27
CA PHE A 505 -15.21 0.91 0.35
C PHE A 505 -15.09 1.81 1.58
N PRO A 506 -15.49 3.10 1.52
CA PRO A 506 -15.42 4.03 2.65
C PRO A 506 -16.10 3.51 3.91
N ARG A 507 -17.17 2.72 3.75
CA ARG A 507 -17.87 2.06 4.86
C ARG A 507 -16.95 1.14 5.67
N VAL A 508 -16.09 0.35 5.03
CA VAL A 508 -15.15 -0.55 5.70
C VAL A 508 -14.12 0.23 6.50
N GLN A 509 -13.65 1.35 5.96
CA GLN A 509 -12.71 2.24 6.64
C GLN A 509 -13.32 2.81 7.93
N MET A 510 -14.62 3.12 7.92
CA MET A 510 -15.31 3.61 9.11
C MET A 510 -15.39 2.54 10.21
N PHE A 511 -15.69 1.28 9.85
CA PHE A 511 -15.66 0.17 10.81
C PHE A 511 -14.26 -0.03 11.39
N PHE A 512 -13.23 -0.02 10.53
CA PHE A 512 -11.85 -0.12 11.00
C PHE A 512 -11.49 0.97 12.00
N LEU A 513 -11.92 2.22 11.76
CA LEU A 513 -11.64 3.31 12.68
C LEU A 513 -12.29 3.05 14.05
N ILE A 514 -13.52 2.55 14.09
CA ILE A 514 -14.21 2.19 15.34
C ILE A 514 -13.45 1.07 16.08
N GLU A 515 -13.04 0.03 15.36
CA GLU A 515 -12.26 -1.08 15.92
C GLU A 515 -10.92 -0.59 16.50
N LEU A 516 -10.21 0.24 15.74
CA LEU A 516 -8.96 0.82 16.17
C LEU A 516 -9.12 1.66 17.44
N LEU A 517 -10.18 2.49 17.52
CA LEU A 517 -10.46 3.30 18.71
C LEU A 517 -10.79 2.40 19.93
N GLY A 518 -11.60 1.36 19.73
CA GLY A 518 -11.87 0.36 20.77
C GLY A 518 -10.60 -0.36 21.21
N PHE A 519 -9.72 -0.69 20.27
CA PHE A 519 -8.45 -1.35 20.55
C PHE A 519 -7.49 -0.44 21.34
N ILE A 520 -7.40 0.85 20.98
CA ILE A 520 -6.65 1.85 21.74
C ILE A 520 -7.16 1.94 23.19
N ALA A 521 -8.48 1.94 23.39
CA ALA A 521 -9.08 1.93 24.72
C ALA A 521 -8.71 0.65 25.50
N GLY A 522 -8.72 -0.51 24.84
CA GLY A 522 -8.24 -1.77 25.41
C GLY A 522 -6.76 -1.73 25.83
N LEU A 523 -5.88 -1.15 25.00
CA LEU A 523 -4.47 -0.96 25.33
C LEU A 523 -4.27 0.01 26.50
N TYR A 524 -5.11 1.04 26.59
CA TYR A 524 -5.11 1.95 27.73
C TYR A 524 -5.44 1.23 29.04
N LEU A 525 -6.48 0.39 29.06
CA LEU A 525 -6.82 -0.43 30.21
C LEU A 525 -5.70 -1.42 30.54
N ALA A 526 -5.14 -2.09 29.53
CA ALA A 526 -4.00 -2.98 29.70
C ALA A 526 -2.82 -2.26 30.35
N ARG A 527 -2.53 -1.02 29.93
CA ARG A 527 -1.49 -0.17 30.53
C ARG A 527 -1.72 0.07 32.02
N ILE A 528 -2.94 0.40 32.42
CA ILE A 528 -3.31 0.59 33.84
C ILE A 528 -3.09 -0.70 34.62
N ILE A 529 -3.45 -1.85 34.05
CA ILE A 529 -3.31 -3.16 34.70
C ILE A 529 -1.83 -3.53 34.88
N VAL A 530 -0.98 -3.28 33.89
CA VAL A 530 0.45 -3.66 33.95
C VAL A 530 1.33 -2.63 34.64
N SER A 531 0.87 -1.41 34.87
CA SER A 531 1.61 -0.36 35.57
C SER A 531 1.29 -0.41 37.07
N ALA A 532 2.30 -0.43 37.94
CA ALA A 532 2.07 -0.24 39.37
C ALA A 532 1.62 1.20 39.67
N PRO A 533 0.72 1.43 40.66
CA PRO A 533 0.44 2.77 41.15
C PRO A 533 1.75 3.45 41.57
N ARG A 534 1.91 4.75 41.28
CA ARG A 534 3.02 5.53 41.85
C ARG A 534 2.81 5.63 43.36
N THR A 535 3.43 4.73 44.12
CA THR A 535 3.52 4.82 45.57
C THR A 535 4.65 5.79 45.91
N GLY A 536 4.36 7.08 45.84
CA GLY A 536 5.23 8.15 46.30
C GLY A 536 4.37 9.35 46.67
N PRO A 537 4.71 10.11 47.72
CA PRO A 537 3.99 11.34 48.02
C PRO A 537 4.07 12.24 46.79
N VAL A 538 2.92 12.70 46.31
CA VAL A 538 2.85 13.82 45.36
C VAL A 538 3.51 14.98 46.08
N SER A 539 4.79 15.25 45.80
CA SER A 539 5.43 16.45 46.31
C SER A 539 4.69 17.63 45.69
N LEU A 540 3.76 18.20 46.44
CA LEU A 540 3.14 19.49 46.20
C LEU A 540 4.19 20.58 46.41
N THR A 541 5.30 20.53 45.67
CA THR A 541 6.14 21.70 45.49
C THR A 541 5.53 22.47 44.32
N PRO A 542 4.87 23.62 44.56
CA PRO A 542 4.45 24.47 43.46
C PRO A 542 5.71 24.88 42.70
N ALA A 543 5.71 24.66 41.39
CA ALA A 543 6.74 25.20 40.52
C ALA A 543 6.60 26.74 40.56
N LEU A 544 7.52 27.38 41.28
CA LEU A 544 7.82 28.81 41.15
C LEU A 544 8.67 29.05 39.90
#